data_AF-A0A806K2R4-F1
#
_entry.id   AF-A0A806K2R4-F1
#
_cell.length_a   1.000
_cell.length_b   1.000
_cell.length_c   1.000
_cell.angle_alpha   90.00
_cell.angle_beta   90.00
_cell.angle_gamma   90.00
#
_symmetry.space_group_name_H-M   'P 1'
#
loop_
_entity.id
_entity.type
_entity.pdbx_description
1 polymer ?
#
loop_
_entity_poly.entity_id
_entity_poly.type
_entity_poly.pdbx_seq_one_letter_code
_entity_poly.pdbx_strand_id
1 'polypeptide(L)'
;MRSRTKKSIAVAGSLLAVIIAALIIFFARAPVLIVTDYSFIMLYGQSRIRSETFYSSLALFRQIKPVIVTDDAGDDIVQFAVADGSSRPYCVLFPLRFARVARNYREINPDIPVVILEGRYPSDANPASFAIGEDTDDYFLFKTDISADFYRAGLAAVILDGEKDGRIVAFTESGIQSQAREAFLRALNDLEKPLHTSFFTTLAQFSENPSLSCIVMAGAASDYFDKNSKIPVVYFTWLDPELVPLDTVVIFNDSPWIQAVPAVRMVNAGMTKGQIPSKTHVLKGNNIDKNTIRKLRKI
;
A
#
# COMPACT_ATOMS: atom_id res chain seq x y z
N MET A 1 -22.91 -27.25 -44.72
CA MET A 1 -23.16 -26.95 -43.28
C MET A 1 -22.35 -27.80 -42.28
N ARG A 2 -22.18 -29.12 -42.46
CA ARG A 2 -21.47 -30.02 -41.50
C ARG A 2 -19.96 -29.77 -41.26
N SER A 3 -19.28 -29.04 -42.14
CA SER A 3 -17.83 -28.77 -42.03
C SER A 3 -17.49 -27.66 -41.02
N ARG A 4 -18.37 -26.66 -40.85
CA ARG A 4 -18.15 -25.54 -39.92
C ARG A 4 -18.29 -25.96 -38.45
N THR A 5 -19.19 -26.89 -38.14
CA THR A 5 -19.40 -27.41 -36.78
C THR A 5 -18.26 -28.27 -36.26
N LYS A 6 -17.57 -29.05 -37.12
CA LYS A 6 -16.38 -29.81 -36.69
C LYS A 6 -15.20 -28.90 -36.33
N LYS A 7 -15.01 -27.81 -37.09
CA LYS A 7 -13.96 -26.82 -36.80
C LYS A 7 -14.24 -26.05 -35.50
N SER A 8 -15.49 -25.69 -35.23
CA SER A 8 -15.84 -24.98 -33.98
C SER A 8 -15.66 -25.86 -32.74
N ILE A 9 -15.98 -27.16 -32.82
CA ILE A 9 -15.78 -28.10 -31.70
C ILE A 9 -14.29 -28.32 -31.42
N ALA A 10 -13.47 -28.48 -32.46
CA ALA A 10 -12.02 -28.64 -32.30
C ALA A 10 -11.36 -27.41 -31.66
N VAL A 11 -11.74 -26.20 -32.11
CA VAL A 11 -11.22 -24.94 -31.54
C VAL A 11 -11.66 -24.77 -30.07
N ALA A 12 -12.93 -25.07 -29.75
CA ALA A 12 -13.42 -25.00 -28.38
C ALA A 12 -12.70 -26.00 -27.45
N GLY A 13 -12.44 -27.23 -27.94
CA GLY A 13 -11.68 -28.24 -27.21
C GLY A 13 -10.23 -27.82 -26.93
N SER A 14 -9.54 -27.26 -27.92
CA SER A 14 -8.18 -26.75 -27.75
C SER A 14 -8.12 -25.58 -26.76
N LEU A 15 -9.06 -24.64 -26.82
CA LEU A 15 -9.12 -23.52 -25.89
C LEU A 15 -9.34 -24.01 -24.44
N LEU A 16 -10.26 -24.96 -24.25
CA LEU A 16 -10.51 -25.55 -22.93
C LEU A 16 -9.27 -26.25 -22.38
N ALA A 17 -8.56 -27.02 -23.21
CA ALA A 17 -7.33 -27.69 -22.80
C ALA A 17 -6.25 -26.70 -22.35
N VAL A 18 -6.11 -25.57 -23.06
CA VAL A 18 -5.17 -24.49 -22.69
C VAL A 18 -5.56 -23.86 -21.34
N ILE A 19 -6.86 -23.60 -21.11
CA ILE A 19 -7.34 -23.03 -19.84
C ILE A 19 -7.08 -24.01 -18.69
N ILE A 20 -7.39 -25.29 -18.87
CA ILE A 20 -7.15 -26.33 -17.85
C ILE A 20 -5.65 -26.44 -17.54
N ALA A 21 -4.79 -26.47 -18.57
CA ALA A 21 -3.34 -26.50 -18.38
C ALA A 21 -2.84 -25.26 -17.62
N ALA A 22 -3.32 -24.06 -17.98
CA ALA A 22 -2.97 -22.82 -17.29
C ALA A 22 -3.39 -22.85 -15.81
N LEU A 23 -4.58 -23.37 -15.50
CA LEU A 23 -5.05 -23.53 -14.12
C LEU A 23 -4.18 -24.53 -13.35
N ILE A 24 -3.90 -25.72 -13.92
CA ILE A 24 -3.03 -26.71 -13.28
C ILE A 24 -1.66 -26.12 -12.97
N ILE A 25 -1.05 -25.40 -13.92
CA ILE A 25 0.24 -24.72 -13.72
C ILE A 25 0.12 -23.67 -12.60
N PHE A 26 -0.94 -22.87 -12.59
CA PHE A 26 -1.17 -21.86 -11.56
C PHE A 26 -1.23 -22.45 -10.14
N PHE A 27 -1.96 -23.56 -9.96
CA PHE A 27 -2.11 -24.25 -8.67
C PHE A 27 -0.88 -25.08 -8.28
N ALA A 28 -0.09 -25.56 -9.25
CA ALA A 28 1.14 -26.30 -9.00
C ALA A 28 2.33 -25.41 -8.59
N ARG A 29 2.26 -24.10 -8.87
CA ARG A 29 3.30 -23.16 -8.48
C ARG A 29 3.26 -22.89 -6.98
N ALA A 30 4.43 -22.98 -6.34
CA ALA A 30 4.63 -22.61 -4.93
C ALA A 30 3.97 -21.25 -4.59
N PRO A 31 3.22 -21.11 -3.49
CA PRO A 31 2.51 -19.87 -3.20
C PRO A 31 3.46 -18.76 -2.72
N VAL A 32 3.02 -17.50 -2.81
CA VAL A 32 3.56 -16.41 -2.01
C VAL A 32 2.75 -16.34 -0.72
N LEU A 33 3.42 -16.28 0.42
CA LEU A 33 2.77 -16.12 1.72
C LEU A 33 2.84 -14.66 2.15
N ILE A 34 1.77 -14.14 2.76
CA ILE A 34 1.76 -12.79 3.37
C ILE A 34 1.31 -12.93 4.81
N VAL A 35 2.17 -12.53 5.75
CA VAL A 35 1.85 -12.60 7.19
C VAL A 35 0.99 -11.40 7.59
N THR A 36 -0.07 -11.65 8.35
CA THR A 36 -1.00 -10.63 8.85
C THR A 36 -1.60 -11.05 10.18
N ASP A 37 -2.24 -10.12 10.87
CA ASP A 37 -3.01 -10.39 12.08
C ASP A 37 -4.48 -9.94 11.94
N TYR A 38 -5.28 -10.24 12.97
CA TYR A 38 -6.71 -9.96 12.98
C TYR A 38 -6.99 -8.45 13.07
N SER A 39 -6.21 -7.71 13.86
CA SER A 39 -6.33 -6.26 13.95
C SER A 39 -6.16 -5.58 12.59
N PHE A 40 -5.17 -6.01 11.80
CA PHE A 40 -4.99 -5.49 10.44
C PHE A 40 -6.17 -5.86 9.54
N ILE A 41 -6.62 -7.12 9.57
CA ILE A 41 -7.77 -7.57 8.77
C ILE A 41 -9.03 -6.76 9.06
N MET A 42 -9.29 -6.49 10.34
CA MET A 42 -10.44 -5.72 10.81
C MET A 42 -10.41 -4.28 10.27
N LEU A 43 -9.25 -3.64 10.29
CA LEU A 43 -9.07 -2.25 9.89
C LEU A 43 -8.92 -2.06 8.37
N TYR A 44 -8.30 -3.01 7.67
CA TYR A 44 -8.09 -2.95 6.22
C TYR A 44 -9.31 -3.42 5.41
N GLY A 45 -10.09 -4.34 6.00
CA GLY A 45 -11.30 -4.91 5.42
C GLY A 45 -11.06 -6.27 4.75
N GLN A 46 -11.76 -7.30 5.26
CA GLN A 46 -11.67 -8.68 4.75
C GLN A 46 -12.05 -8.81 3.26
N SER A 47 -13.04 -8.03 2.80
CA SER A 47 -13.45 -8.01 1.39
C SER A 47 -12.34 -7.48 0.47
N ARG A 48 -11.62 -6.44 0.92
CA ARG A 48 -10.48 -5.87 0.20
C ARG A 48 -9.31 -6.84 0.17
N ILE A 49 -9.00 -7.52 1.28
CA ILE A 49 -7.99 -8.58 1.34
C ILE A 49 -8.28 -9.66 0.30
N ARG A 50 -9.51 -10.17 0.23
CA ARG A 50 -9.88 -11.20 -0.75
C ARG A 50 -9.71 -10.71 -2.18
N SER A 51 -10.18 -9.49 -2.46
CA SER A 51 -10.10 -8.89 -3.80
C SER A 51 -8.65 -8.66 -4.24
N GLU A 52 -7.83 -8.01 -3.40
CA GLU A 52 -6.42 -7.74 -3.70
C GLU A 52 -5.61 -9.04 -3.73
N THR A 53 -5.93 -10.05 -2.91
CA THR A 53 -5.32 -11.39 -3.00
C THR A 53 -5.61 -12.03 -4.35
N PHE A 54 -6.85 -11.96 -4.85
CA PHE A 54 -7.22 -12.48 -6.15
C PHE A 54 -6.48 -11.75 -7.28
N TYR A 55 -6.53 -10.42 -7.32
CA TYR A 55 -5.87 -9.62 -8.36
C TYR A 55 -4.36 -9.82 -8.35
N SER A 56 -3.74 -9.81 -7.17
CA SER A 56 -2.31 -9.99 -7.03
C SER A 56 -1.88 -11.42 -7.38
N SER A 57 -2.72 -12.42 -7.08
CA SER A 57 -2.44 -13.79 -7.51
C SER A 57 -2.45 -13.93 -9.04
N LEU A 58 -3.45 -13.33 -9.71
CA LEU A 58 -3.50 -13.29 -11.18
C LEU A 58 -2.30 -12.52 -11.77
N ALA A 59 -1.95 -11.37 -11.20
CA ALA A 59 -0.85 -10.53 -11.67
C ALA A 59 0.54 -11.17 -11.54
N LEU A 60 0.69 -12.11 -10.60
CA LEU A 60 1.89 -12.94 -10.40
C LEU A 60 1.80 -14.30 -11.09
N PHE A 61 0.62 -14.66 -11.61
CA PHE A 61 0.28 -16.00 -12.08
C PHE A 61 0.70 -17.09 -11.07
N ARG A 62 0.43 -16.83 -9.79
CA ARG A 62 0.80 -17.66 -8.64
C ARG A 62 -0.14 -17.35 -7.49
N GLN A 63 -0.47 -18.33 -6.66
CA GLN A 63 -1.32 -18.08 -5.49
C GLN A 63 -0.64 -17.16 -4.47
N ILE A 64 -1.39 -16.18 -3.96
CA ILE A 64 -1.09 -15.49 -2.72
C ILE A 64 -1.95 -16.09 -1.61
N LYS A 65 -1.33 -16.47 -0.50
CA LYS A 65 -2.02 -17.00 0.68
C LYS A 65 -1.73 -16.12 1.90
N PRO A 66 -2.75 -15.57 2.57
CA PRO A 66 -2.56 -14.91 3.84
C PRO A 66 -2.26 -15.95 4.92
N VAL A 67 -1.24 -15.69 5.75
CA VAL A 67 -0.94 -16.40 6.98
C VAL A 67 -1.43 -15.51 8.12
N ILE A 68 -2.55 -15.89 8.74
CA ILE A 68 -3.24 -15.08 9.75
C ILE A 68 -2.83 -15.56 11.13
N VAL A 69 -2.29 -14.67 11.95
CA VAL A 69 -1.92 -14.92 13.34
C VAL A 69 -2.73 -14.06 14.30
N THR A 70 -2.71 -14.41 15.60
CA THR A 70 -3.27 -13.52 16.63
C THR A 70 -2.39 -12.30 16.82
N ASP A 71 -2.97 -11.19 17.27
CA ASP A 71 -2.27 -9.91 17.41
C ASP A 71 -1.11 -9.98 18.43
N ASP A 72 -1.19 -10.92 19.36
CA ASP A 72 -0.23 -11.21 20.44
C ASP A 72 0.60 -12.48 20.19
N ALA A 73 0.55 -13.05 18.98
CA ALA A 73 1.27 -14.27 18.66
C ALA A 73 2.78 -14.12 18.88
N GLY A 74 3.36 -15.04 19.66
CA GLY A 74 4.80 -15.17 19.82
C GLY A 74 5.48 -15.51 18.49
N ASP A 75 6.77 -15.20 18.38
CA ASP A 75 7.56 -15.41 17.16
C ASP A 75 7.52 -16.86 16.67
N ASP A 76 7.52 -17.82 17.60
CA ASP A 76 7.42 -19.26 17.36
C ASP A 76 6.08 -19.65 16.72
N ILE A 77 4.97 -19.07 17.20
CA ILE A 77 3.63 -19.27 16.63
C ILE A 77 3.57 -18.71 15.21
N VAL A 78 4.15 -17.54 14.96
CA VAL A 78 4.19 -16.95 13.62
C VAL A 78 5.03 -17.83 12.67
N GLN A 79 6.19 -18.32 13.10
CA GLN A 79 7.00 -19.26 12.29
C GLN A 79 6.24 -20.55 11.97
N PHE A 80 5.60 -21.14 12.97
CA PHE A 80 4.79 -22.34 12.78
C PHE A 80 3.67 -22.10 11.76
N ALA A 81 2.96 -20.97 11.87
CA ALA A 81 1.89 -20.62 10.94
C ALA A 81 2.40 -20.42 9.50
N VAL A 82 3.59 -19.85 9.32
CA VAL A 82 4.22 -19.71 7.99
C VAL A 82 4.58 -21.09 7.41
N ALA A 83 5.16 -21.98 8.22
CA ALA A 83 5.51 -23.34 7.81
C ALA A 83 4.29 -24.19 7.45
N ASP A 84 3.18 -24.06 8.21
CA ASP A 84 1.90 -24.71 7.93
C ASP A 84 1.26 -24.18 6.63
N GLY A 85 1.40 -22.87 6.36
CA GLY A 85 0.88 -22.25 5.14
C GLY A 85 1.49 -22.83 3.85
N SER A 86 2.77 -23.20 3.88
CA SER A 86 3.46 -23.94 2.81
C SER A 86 4.85 -24.37 3.26
N SER A 87 5.24 -25.62 2.98
CA SER A 87 6.60 -26.11 3.26
C SER A 87 7.67 -25.55 2.32
N ARG A 88 7.29 -25.11 1.11
CA ARG A 88 8.18 -24.52 0.09
C ARG A 88 7.51 -23.34 -0.63
N PRO A 89 7.24 -22.24 0.06
CA PRO A 89 6.71 -21.03 -0.57
C PRO A 89 7.73 -20.48 -1.57
N TYR A 90 7.23 -19.77 -2.57
CA TYR A 90 8.09 -19.04 -3.51
C TYR A 90 8.76 -17.84 -2.85
N CYS A 91 8.05 -17.18 -1.94
CA CYS A 91 8.51 -16.04 -1.16
C CYS A 91 7.55 -15.83 0.01
N VAL A 92 8.05 -15.29 1.13
CA VAL A 92 7.23 -14.89 2.29
C VAL A 92 7.37 -13.39 2.51
N LEU A 93 6.25 -12.70 2.58
CA LEU A 93 6.17 -11.26 2.83
C LEU A 93 5.75 -11.01 4.28
N PHE A 94 6.58 -10.26 5.01
CA PHE A 94 6.35 -9.86 6.39
C PHE A 94 6.19 -8.33 6.45
N PRO A 95 5.06 -7.82 6.94
CA PRO A 95 4.96 -6.44 7.41
C PRO A 95 6.05 -6.14 8.45
N LEU A 96 6.53 -4.90 8.52
CA LEU A 96 7.63 -4.47 9.39
C LEU A 96 7.52 -4.95 10.84
N ARG A 97 6.31 -4.94 11.42
CA ARG A 97 6.05 -5.38 12.80
C ARG A 97 6.47 -6.83 13.07
N PHE A 98 6.56 -7.66 12.03
CA PHE A 98 7.03 -9.05 12.10
C PHE A 98 8.50 -9.21 11.65
N ALA A 99 9.28 -8.13 11.56
CA ALA A 99 10.66 -8.16 11.07
C ALA A 99 11.56 -9.12 11.86
N ARG A 100 11.37 -9.22 13.19
CA ARG A 100 12.13 -10.16 14.03
C ARG A 100 11.87 -11.61 13.61
N VAL A 101 10.60 -11.97 13.40
CA VAL A 101 10.20 -13.30 12.90
C VAL A 101 10.76 -13.56 11.51
N ALA A 102 10.71 -12.55 10.63
CA ALA A 102 11.21 -12.65 9.26
C ALA A 102 12.70 -13.07 9.23
N ARG A 103 13.53 -12.46 10.10
CA ARG A 103 14.96 -12.79 10.23
C ARG A 103 15.16 -14.22 10.69
N ASN A 104 14.53 -14.61 11.79
CA ASN A 104 14.65 -15.97 12.32
C ASN A 104 14.16 -17.02 11.29
N TYR A 105 13.08 -16.73 10.55
CA TYR A 105 12.57 -17.62 9.51
C TYR A 105 13.59 -17.77 8.36
N ARG A 106 14.26 -16.69 7.98
CA ARG A 106 15.30 -16.67 6.94
C ARG A 106 16.54 -17.46 7.33
N GLU A 107 16.99 -17.33 8.58
CA GLU A 107 18.12 -18.10 9.12
C GLU A 107 17.84 -19.61 9.05
N ILE A 108 16.61 -20.02 9.36
CA ILE A 108 16.19 -21.42 9.29
C ILE A 108 15.97 -21.89 7.85
N ASN A 109 15.56 -20.98 6.94
CA ASN A 109 15.20 -21.29 5.56
C ASN A 109 15.95 -20.41 4.54
N PRO A 110 17.28 -20.59 4.38
CA PRO A 110 18.13 -19.74 3.55
C PRO A 110 17.87 -19.85 2.03
N ASP A 111 17.06 -20.81 1.60
CA ASP A 111 16.67 -20.94 0.19
C ASP A 111 15.35 -20.21 -0.14
N ILE A 112 14.60 -19.76 0.87
CA ILE A 112 13.30 -19.10 0.68
C ILE A 112 13.49 -17.58 0.76
N PRO A 113 13.14 -16.82 -0.29
CA PRO A 113 13.16 -15.36 -0.24
C PRO A 113 12.22 -14.82 0.83
N VAL A 114 12.76 -14.03 1.75
CA VAL A 114 12.02 -13.34 2.81
C VAL A 114 12.04 -11.84 2.55
N VAL A 115 10.85 -11.24 2.52
CA VAL A 115 10.67 -9.82 2.25
C VAL A 115 10.09 -9.13 3.47
N ILE A 116 10.70 -8.02 3.87
CA ILE A 116 10.17 -7.10 4.88
C ILE A 116 9.56 -5.89 4.16
N LEU A 117 8.28 -5.64 4.41
CA LEU A 117 7.52 -4.51 3.89
C LEU A 117 7.44 -3.44 4.98
N GLU A 118 8.25 -2.38 4.83
CA GLU A 118 8.42 -1.35 5.87
C GLU A 118 7.18 -0.44 6.02
N GLY A 119 6.44 -0.23 4.94
CA GLY A 119 5.39 0.79 4.90
C GLY A 119 5.96 2.20 5.12
N ARG A 120 5.10 3.14 5.55
CA ARG A 120 5.51 4.40 6.17
C ARG A 120 5.72 4.18 7.66
N TYR A 121 6.88 4.59 8.17
CA TYR A 121 7.19 4.52 9.59
C TYR A 121 7.51 5.91 10.14
N PRO A 122 6.90 6.34 11.26
CA PRO A 122 7.31 7.56 11.95
C PRO A 122 8.69 7.34 12.55
N SER A 123 9.69 8.17 12.21
CA SER A 123 11.08 8.00 12.70
C SER A 123 11.22 8.01 14.23
N ASP A 124 10.22 8.53 14.94
CA ASP A 124 10.27 8.75 16.38
C ASP A 124 9.90 7.51 17.19
N ALA A 125 9.39 6.46 16.53
CA ALA A 125 9.24 5.15 17.14
C ALA A 125 10.63 4.47 17.19
N ASN A 126 11.45 4.94 18.12
CA ASN A 126 12.67 4.34 18.63
C ASN A 126 13.41 3.42 17.62
N PRO A 127 14.32 3.94 16.76
CA PRO A 127 15.10 3.12 15.83
C PRO A 127 15.90 2.00 16.51
N ALA A 128 16.07 2.08 17.84
CA ALA A 128 16.75 1.08 18.66
C ALA A 128 15.96 -0.22 18.90
N SER A 129 14.62 -0.25 18.77
CA SER A 129 13.85 -1.51 18.95
C SER A 129 13.78 -2.35 17.68
N PHE A 130 14.05 -1.76 16.51
CA PHE A 130 14.23 -2.48 15.26
C PHE A 130 15.39 -1.87 14.48
N ALA A 131 16.61 -2.05 15.01
CA ALA A 131 17.79 -2.07 14.18
C ALA A 131 17.63 -3.23 13.19
N ILE A 132 17.04 -2.92 12.03
CA ILE A 132 17.34 -3.59 10.76
C ILE A 132 18.85 -3.46 10.67
N GLY A 133 19.55 -4.51 11.15
CA GLY A 133 20.99 -4.54 11.16
C GLY A 133 21.49 -4.15 9.77
N GLU A 134 22.55 -3.35 9.73
CA GLU A 134 23.06 -2.77 8.49
C GLU A 134 23.48 -3.84 7.46
N ASP A 135 23.58 -5.10 7.86
CA ASP A 135 23.62 -6.26 6.96
C ASP A 135 22.22 -6.53 6.36
N THR A 136 21.92 -5.76 5.32
CA THR A 136 20.77 -6.00 4.42
C THR A 136 20.98 -7.20 3.48
N ASP A 137 22.07 -7.95 3.63
CA ASP A 137 22.40 -9.07 2.75
C ASP A 137 21.57 -10.33 3.05
N ASP A 138 20.96 -10.41 4.24
CA ASP A 138 20.21 -11.60 4.65
C ASP A 138 18.74 -11.59 4.21
N TYR A 139 18.12 -10.42 4.00
CA TYR A 139 16.69 -10.29 3.69
C TYR A 139 16.38 -9.10 2.78
N PHE A 140 15.25 -9.19 2.07
CA PHE A 140 14.81 -8.18 1.12
C PHE A 140 14.01 -7.08 1.83
N LEU A 141 14.48 -5.84 1.82
CA LEU A 141 13.78 -4.71 2.43
C LEU A 141 13.17 -3.79 1.37
N PHE A 142 11.84 -3.66 1.37
CA PHE A 142 11.15 -2.70 0.52
C PHE A 142 10.43 -1.64 1.34
N LYS A 143 10.69 -0.39 0.99
CA LYS A 143 10.16 0.79 1.67
C LYS A 143 9.08 1.46 0.82
N THR A 144 8.13 2.14 1.46
CA THR A 144 7.24 3.03 0.72
C THR A 144 8.06 4.17 0.10
N ASP A 145 7.80 4.49 -1.18
CA ASP A 145 8.41 5.64 -1.84
C ASP A 145 7.77 6.94 -1.35
N ILE A 146 8.30 7.47 -0.25
CA ILE A 146 7.85 8.72 0.37
C ILE A 146 7.88 9.88 -0.64
N SER A 147 8.96 9.99 -1.44
CA SER A 147 9.12 11.13 -2.34
C SER A 147 8.06 11.08 -3.44
N ALA A 148 7.86 9.93 -4.07
CA ALA A 148 6.83 9.78 -5.10
C ALA A 148 5.42 10.00 -4.55
N ASP A 149 5.14 9.50 -3.34
CA ASP A 149 3.84 9.62 -2.72
C ASP A 149 3.50 11.07 -2.32
N PHE A 150 4.45 11.80 -1.72
CA PHE A 150 4.23 13.21 -1.37
C PHE A 150 4.21 14.13 -2.58
N TYR A 151 4.98 13.83 -3.62
CA TYR A 151 4.86 14.50 -4.91
C TYR A 151 3.44 14.34 -5.48
N ARG A 152 2.94 13.11 -5.55
CA ARG A 152 1.58 12.80 -6.00
C ARG A 152 0.50 13.43 -5.12
N ALA A 153 0.72 13.50 -3.81
CA ALA A 153 -0.20 14.18 -2.90
C ALA A 153 -0.23 15.69 -3.14
N GLY A 154 0.90 16.31 -3.49
CA GLY A 154 0.96 17.72 -3.91
C GLY A 154 0.14 17.95 -5.19
N LEU A 155 0.28 17.08 -6.19
CA LEU A 155 -0.57 17.14 -7.40
C LEU A 155 -2.06 16.99 -7.07
N ALA A 156 -2.41 16.07 -6.16
CA ALA A 156 -3.79 15.87 -5.73
C ALA A 156 -4.35 17.11 -5.02
N ALA A 157 -3.57 17.73 -4.13
CA ALA A 157 -3.96 18.93 -3.41
C ALA A 157 -4.21 20.12 -4.35
N VAL A 158 -3.38 20.30 -5.38
CA VAL A 158 -3.59 21.34 -6.41
C VAL A 158 -4.88 21.11 -7.20
N ILE A 159 -5.17 19.85 -7.55
CA ILE A 159 -6.41 19.50 -8.25
C ILE A 159 -7.63 19.77 -7.36
N LEU A 160 -7.54 19.48 -6.06
CA LEU A 160 -8.62 19.70 -5.09
C LEU A 160 -8.85 21.19 -4.79
N ASP A 161 -7.80 22.01 -4.80
CA ASP A 161 -7.93 23.46 -4.67
C ASP A 161 -8.77 24.06 -5.81
N GLY A 162 -8.57 23.60 -7.04
CA GLY A 162 -9.44 23.97 -8.15
C GLY A 162 -9.39 25.45 -8.53
N GLU A 163 -8.22 26.10 -8.40
CA GLU A 163 -8.00 27.54 -8.74
C GLU A 163 -8.69 28.52 -7.77
N LYS A 164 -8.92 28.07 -6.52
CA LYS A 164 -9.47 28.93 -5.47
C LYS A 164 -8.40 29.76 -4.76
N ASP A 165 -7.13 29.56 -5.11
CA ASP A 165 -5.95 30.12 -4.43
C ASP A 165 -6.02 29.94 -2.91
N GLY A 166 -6.60 28.82 -2.48
CA GLY A 166 -6.79 28.54 -1.07
C GLY A 166 -5.53 28.00 -0.42
N ARG A 167 -5.62 27.84 0.90
CA ARG A 167 -4.52 27.34 1.71
C ARG A 167 -4.54 25.83 1.75
N ILE A 168 -3.38 25.22 1.52
CA ILE A 168 -3.18 23.79 1.73
C ILE A 168 -2.44 23.59 3.05
N VAL A 169 -2.93 22.66 3.85
CA VAL A 169 -2.23 22.26 5.07
C VAL A 169 -1.80 20.81 4.94
N ALA A 170 -0.52 20.55 5.21
CA ALA A 170 0.04 19.21 5.23
C ALA A 170 0.48 18.85 6.66
N PHE A 171 -0.11 17.80 7.22
CA PHE A 171 0.34 17.18 8.45
C PHE A 171 1.32 16.07 8.08
N THR A 172 2.59 16.29 8.39
CA THR A 172 3.68 15.36 8.16
C THR A 172 4.18 14.85 9.50
N GLU A 173 4.12 13.54 9.73
CA GLU A 173 4.83 12.89 10.84
C GLU A 173 6.27 13.40 10.96
N SER A 174 6.72 13.63 12.20
CA SER A 174 7.98 14.28 12.58
C SER A 174 9.22 13.75 11.87
N GLY A 175 9.21 12.47 11.51
CA GLY A 175 10.36 11.80 10.92
C GLY A 175 10.55 11.88 9.42
N ILE A 176 9.50 12.23 8.68
CA ILE A 176 9.49 12.09 7.22
C ILE A 176 9.74 13.45 6.53
N GLN A 177 10.01 14.49 7.33
CA GLN A 177 9.71 15.88 6.98
C GLN A 177 10.45 16.47 5.79
N SER A 178 11.78 16.33 5.68
CA SER A 178 12.53 17.06 4.66
C SER A 178 12.21 16.56 3.24
N GLN A 179 12.38 15.25 3.01
CA GLN A 179 12.15 14.64 1.70
C GLN A 179 10.68 14.74 1.26
N ALA A 180 9.74 14.53 2.18
CA ALA A 180 8.31 14.68 1.88
C ALA A 180 7.94 16.13 1.55
N ARG A 181 8.43 17.09 2.34
CA ARG A 181 8.18 18.51 2.10
C ARG A 181 8.74 18.97 0.76
N GLU A 182 9.98 18.61 0.44
CA GLU A 182 10.60 18.95 -0.85
C GLU A 182 9.83 18.35 -2.02
N ALA A 183 9.44 17.08 -1.93
CA ALA A 183 8.68 16.42 -2.98
C ALA A 183 7.29 17.05 -3.16
N PHE A 184 6.61 17.39 -2.07
CA PHE A 184 5.33 18.07 -2.09
C PHE A 184 5.45 19.45 -2.73
N LEU A 185 6.40 20.27 -2.29
CA LEU A 185 6.61 21.62 -2.84
C LEU A 185 7.00 21.59 -4.32
N ARG A 186 7.82 20.62 -4.74
CA ARG A 186 8.15 20.40 -6.15
C ARG A 186 6.89 20.15 -7.00
N ALA A 187 5.94 19.35 -6.51
CA ALA A 187 4.66 19.14 -7.22
C ALA A 187 3.82 20.41 -7.38
N LEU A 188 3.86 21.33 -6.41
CA LEU A 188 3.17 22.63 -6.51
C LEU A 188 3.84 23.54 -7.54
N ASN A 189 5.18 23.58 -7.52
CA ASN A 189 5.99 24.38 -8.42
C ASN A 189 5.86 23.91 -9.88
N ASP A 190 5.81 22.60 -10.12
CA ASP A 190 5.64 22.01 -11.46
C ASP A 190 4.30 22.39 -12.11
N LEU A 191 3.33 22.82 -11.30
CA LEU A 191 2.02 23.28 -11.77
C LEU A 191 1.91 24.82 -11.79
N GLU A 192 3.02 25.53 -11.61
CA GLU A 192 3.13 27.01 -11.62
C GLU A 192 2.13 27.71 -10.69
N LYS A 193 1.68 27.05 -9.62
CA LYS A 193 0.75 27.62 -8.65
C LYS A 193 1.45 27.96 -7.33
N PRO A 194 1.56 29.25 -6.96
CA PRO A 194 2.08 29.65 -5.65
C PRO A 194 0.99 29.46 -4.58
N LEU A 195 0.64 28.21 -4.27
CA LEU A 195 -0.32 27.92 -3.20
C LEU A 195 0.34 28.18 -1.84
N HIS A 196 -0.41 28.83 -0.96
CA HIS A 196 0.01 29.00 0.42
C HIS A 196 -0.05 27.65 1.14
N THR A 197 1.12 27.08 1.44
CA THR A 197 1.22 25.79 2.11
C THR A 197 1.87 25.90 3.47
N SER A 198 1.21 25.33 4.48
CA SER A 198 1.75 25.19 5.82
C SER A 198 1.96 23.72 6.14
N PHE A 199 3.09 23.42 6.77
CA PHE A 199 3.44 22.09 7.24
C PHE A 199 3.37 22.06 8.76
N PHE A 200 2.69 21.06 9.30
CA PHE A 200 2.59 20.84 10.74
C PHE A 200 2.96 19.41 11.07
N THR A 201 3.44 19.21 12.29
CA THR A 201 3.83 17.89 12.81
C THR A 201 2.74 17.29 13.67
N THR A 202 1.91 18.15 14.28
CA THR A 202 0.78 17.76 15.13
C THR A 202 -0.39 18.70 14.90
N LEU A 203 -1.60 18.22 15.18
CA LEU A 203 -2.81 19.05 15.12
C LEU A 203 -2.80 20.20 16.13
N ALA A 204 -2.09 20.05 17.26
CA ALA A 204 -1.98 21.10 18.27
C ALA A 204 -1.31 22.39 17.74
N GLN A 205 -0.51 22.29 16.68
CA GLN A 205 0.12 23.45 16.03
C GLN A 205 -0.83 24.18 15.07
N PHE A 206 -1.96 23.56 14.72
CA PHE A 206 -2.90 24.08 13.76
C PHE A 206 -4.00 24.90 14.45
N SER A 207 -4.16 26.15 14.01
CA SER A 207 -5.32 26.98 14.33
C SER A 207 -6.28 27.00 13.13
N GLU A 208 -7.58 26.89 13.40
CA GLU A 208 -8.62 26.91 12.36
C GLU A 208 -8.47 28.13 11.44
N ASN A 209 -8.50 27.87 10.14
CA ASN A 209 -8.36 28.89 9.12
C ASN A 209 -9.52 28.78 8.13
N PRO A 210 -10.32 29.86 7.93
CA PRO A 210 -11.50 29.81 7.07
C PRO A 210 -11.19 29.65 5.57
N SER A 211 -9.92 29.70 5.15
CA SER A 211 -9.48 29.66 3.75
C SER A 211 -8.84 28.34 3.29
N LEU A 212 -9.07 27.24 4.03
CA LEU A 212 -8.50 25.94 3.68
C LEU A 212 -9.21 25.29 2.48
N SER A 213 -8.44 24.96 1.44
CA SER A 213 -8.94 24.23 0.27
C SER A 213 -8.75 22.72 0.38
N CYS A 214 -7.68 22.27 1.04
CA CYS A 214 -7.33 20.86 1.11
C CYS A 214 -6.43 20.59 2.32
N ILE A 215 -6.58 19.41 2.90
CA ILE A 215 -5.66 18.90 3.90
C ILE A 215 -4.99 17.63 3.40
N VAL A 216 -3.69 17.52 3.63
CA VAL A 216 -2.91 16.32 3.41
C VAL A 216 -2.49 15.76 4.76
N MET A 217 -2.74 14.48 5.01
CA MET A 217 -2.46 13.87 6.31
C MET A 217 -1.65 12.59 6.16
N ALA A 218 -0.47 12.57 6.75
CA ALA A 218 0.33 11.37 6.98
C ALA A 218 0.42 11.12 8.48
N GLY A 219 -0.57 10.42 9.05
CA GLY A 219 -0.59 10.02 10.47
C GLY A 219 -1.98 9.99 11.11
N ALA A 220 -1.99 9.93 12.45
CA ALA A 220 -3.21 9.91 13.25
C ALA A 220 -3.99 11.23 13.07
N ALA A 221 -5.28 11.10 12.73
CA ALA A 221 -6.13 12.22 12.33
C ALA A 221 -7.45 12.30 13.09
N SER A 222 -7.63 11.47 14.12
CA SER A 222 -8.87 11.41 14.94
C SER A 222 -9.34 12.81 15.34
N ASP A 223 -8.42 13.60 15.88
CA ASP A 223 -8.75 14.90 16.45
C ASP A 223 -9.06 15.97 15.38
N TYR A 224 -8.61 15.77 14.14
CA TYR A 224 -8.85 16.70 13.04
C TYR A 224 -10.28 16.55 12.53
N PHE A 225 -10.69 15.31 12.29
CA PHE A 225 -11.98 14.99 11.70
C PHE A 225 -13.16 15.33 12.61
N ASP A 226 -12.96 15.24 13.93
CA ASP A 226 -13.97 15.66 14.91
C ASP A 226 -14.25 17.17 14.87
N LYS A 227 -13.29 17.98 14.39
CA LYS A 227 -13.38 19.46 14.41
C LYS A 227 -13.73 20.07 13.05
N ASN A 228 -13.29 19.49 11.94
CA ASN A 228 -13.29 20.15 10.63
C ASN A 228 -13.92 19.31 9.50
N SER A 229 -15.24 19.05 9.58
CA SER A 229 -15.97 18.07 8.77
C SER A 229 -16.42 18.52 7.35
N LYS A 230 -15.65 19.34 6.64
CA LYS A 230 -16.03 19.82 5.29
C LYS A 230 -14.89 20.05 4.30
N ILE A 231 -13.64 19.93 4.74
CA ILE A 231 -12.48 20.25 3.90
C ILE A 231 -11.98 18.95 3.24
N PRO A 232 -11.79 18.91 1.91
CA PRO A 232 -11.26 17.74 1.22
C PRO A 232 -9.94 17.25 1.80
N VAL A 233 -9.83 15.94 2.02
CA VAL A 233 -8.65 15.30 2.62
C VAL A 233 -7.96 14.34 1.65
N VAL A 234 -6.65 14.49 1.53
CA VAL A 234 -5.72 13.50 0.97
C VAL A 234 -5.10 12.75 2.15
N TYR A 235 -5.41 11.46 2.28
CA TYR A 235 -5.03 10.67 3.44
C TYR A 235 -4.05 9.56 3.07
N PHE A 236 -2.88 9.56 3.69
CA PHE A 236 -1.95 8.44 3.67
C PHE A 236 -2.39 7.42 4.71
N THR A 237 -3.09 6.39 4.24
CA THR A 237 -3.65 5.35 5.09
C THR A 237 -3.92 4.09 4.29
N TRP A 238 -3.92 2.95 4.96
CA TRP A 238 -4.36 1.68 4.42
C TRP A 238 -5.77 1.28 4.91
N LEU A 239 -6.38 2.05 5.81
CA LEU A 239 -7.73 1.78 6.35
C LEU A 239 -8.75 1.52 5.24
N ASP A 240 -9.76 0.71 5.56
CA ASP A 240 -10.92 0.54 4.69
C ASP A 240 -11.55 1.93 4.40
N PRO A 241 -11.85 2.27 3.13
CA PRO A 241 -12.56 3.50 2.78
C PRO A 241 -13.89 3.71 3.51
N GLU A 242 -14.51 2.66 4.05
CA GLU A 242 -15.72 2.78 4.87
C GLU A 242 -15.43 3.27 6.31
N LEU A 243 -14.18 3.13 6.76
CA LEU A 243 -13.72 3.55 8.09
C LEU A 243 -13.02 4.91 8.08
N VAL A 244 -12.79 5.49 6.90
CA VAL A 244 -12.23 6.84 6.78
C VAL A 244 -13.36 7.88 6.75
N PRO A 245 -13.09 9.13 7.16
CA PRO A 245 -14.13 10.16 7.14
C PRO A 245 -14.56 10.56 5.73
N LEU A 246 -15.80 11.00 5.60
CA LEU A 246 -16.47 11.30 4.32
C LEU A 246 -15.77 12.39 3.49
N ASP A 247 -14.99 13.26 4.13
CA ASP A 247 -14.24 14.31 3.46
C ASP A 247 -12.93 13.80 2.82
N THR A 248 -12.57 12.53 3.08
CA THR A 248 -11.44 11.89 2.41
C THR A 248 -11.76 11.68 0.93
N VAL A 249 -10.99 12.33 0.05
CA VAL A 249 -11.16 12.23 -1.41
C VAL A 249 -10.11 11.33 -2.02
N VAL A 250 -8.90 11.28 -1.46
CA VAL A 250 -7.80 10.48 -1.99
C VAL A 250 -7.16 9.72 -0.85
N ILE A 251 -7.01 8.41 -1.03
CA ILE A 251 -6.22 7.56 -0.15
C ILE A 251 -4.95 7.13 -0.88
N PHE A 252 -3.82 7.23 -0.21
CA PHE A 252 -2.56 6.64 -0.62
C PHE A 252 -2.30 5.40 0.25
N ASN A 253 -2.57 4.24 -0.34
CA ASN A 253 -2.54 2.95 0.33
C ASN A 253 -1.20 2.24 0.12
N ASP A 254 -0.44 2.09 1.18
CA ASP A 254 0.83 1.35 1.25
C ASP A 254 0.70 0.00 1.96
N SER A 255 -0.50 -0.59 1.99
CA SER A 255 -0.70 -1.88 2.66
C SER A 255 0.19 -2.99 2.08
N PRO A 256 0.47 -4.04 2.89
CA PRO A 256 1.20 -5.21 2.43
C PRO A 256 0.62 -5.84 1.15
N TRP A 257 -0.70 -5.81 0.98
CA TRP A 257 -1.37 -6.34 -0.21
C TRP A 257 -1.11 -5.53 -1.48
N ILE A 258 -1.06 -4.20 -1.35
CA ILE A 258 -0.74 -3.34 -2.49
C ILE A 258 0.72 -3.50 -2.89
N GLN A 259 1.61 -3.67 -1.91
CA GLN A 259 3.04 -3.81 -2.14
C GLN A 259 3.45 -5.22 -2.58
N ALA A 260 2.59 -6.22 -2.44
CA ALA A 260 2.93 -7.63 -2.68
C ALA A 260 3.44 -7.90 -4.10
N VAL A 261 2.72 -7.46 -5.14
CA VAL A 261 3.10 -7.69 -6.53
C VAL A 261 4.43 -7.02 -6.89
N PRO A 262 4.62 -5.70 -6.66
CA PRO A 262 5.90 -5.06 -6.95
C PRO A 262 7.06 -5.66 -6.15
N ALA A 263 6.88 -5.96 -4.86
CA ALA A 263 7.91 -6.60 -4.04
C ALA A 263 8.34 -7.96 -4.61
N VAL A 264 7.38 -8.83 -4.93
CA VAL A 264 7.68 -10.15 -5.51
C VAL A 264 8.36 -10.04 -6.88
N ARG A 265 7.98 -9.06 -7.69
CA ARG A 265 8.63 -8.81 -8.99
C ARG A 265 10.07 -8.31 -8.83
N MET A 266 10.33 -7.45 -7.84
CA MET A 266 11.68 -6.98 -7.51
C MET A 266 12.57 -8.14 -7.01
N VAL A 267 12.03 -9.02 -6.15
CA VAL A 267 12.72 -10.25 -5.73
C VAL A 267 13.04 -11.15 -6.93
N ASN A 268 12.08 -11.37 -7.84
CA ASN A 268 12.30 -12.16 -9.06
C ASN A 268 13.34 -11.52 -10.00
N ALA A 269 13.53 -10.20 -9.93
CA ALA A 269 14.56 -9.48 -10.67
C ALA A 269 15.93 -9.47 -9.96
N GLY A 270 16.05 -10.10 -8.79
CA GLY A 270 17.29 -10.17 -8.00
C GLY A 270 17.61 -8.89 -7.21
N MET A 271 16.64 -8.00 -7.01
CA MET A 271 16.84 -6.78 -6.21
C MET A 271 16.72 -7.10 -4.73
N THR A 272 17.72 -6.71 -3.92
CA THR A 272 17.72 -6.86 -2.44
C THR A 272 17.02 -5.73 -1.69
N LYS A 273 16.88 -4.57 -2.33
CA LYS A 273 16.23 -3.38 -1.79
C LYS A 273 15.48 -2.63 -2.86
N GLY A 274 14.46 -1.88 -2.47
CA GLY A 274 13.73 -1.02 -3.39
C GLY A 274 12.71 -0.13 -2.69
N GLN A 275 12.16 0.79 -3.47
CA GLN A 275 11.08 1.67 -3.05
C GLN A 275 9.83 1.37 -3.87
N ILE A 276 8.69 1.27 -3.20
CA ILE A 276 7.40 0.95 -3.81
C ILE A 276 6.44 2.10 -3.52
N PRO A 277 5.92 2.81 -4.53
CA PRO A 277 4.94 3.86 -4.31
C PRO A 277 3.61 3.28 -3.85
N SER A 278 2.84 4.05 -3.09
CA SER A 278 1.50 3.65 -2.65
C SER A 278 0.52 3.63 -3.82
N LYS A 279 -0.54 2.83 -3.73
CA LYS A 279 -1.65 2.86 -4.70
C LYS A 279 -2.62 3.98 -4.34
N THR A 280 -2.93 4.84 -5.31
CA THR A 280 -3.98 5.86 -5.15
C THR A 280 -5.35 5.20 -5.20
N HIS A 281 -6.22 5.52 -4.24
CA HIS A 281 -7.65 5.24 -4.29
C HIS A 281 -8.41 6.57 -4.23
N VAL A 282 -9.12 6.92 -5.30
CA VAL A 282 -9.93 8.14 -5.35
C VAL A 282 -11.36 7.82 -4.93
N LEU A 283 -11.79 8.40 -3.82
CA LEU A 283 -13.13 8.28 -3.27
C LEU A 283 -14.05 9.36 -3.85
N LYS A 284 -15.35 9.09 -3.79
CA LYS A 284 -16.37 10.08 -4.14
C LYS A 284 -16.61 10.97 -2.92
N GLY A 285 -15.71 11.92 -2.71
CA GLY A 285 -15.82 12.89 -1.61
C GLY A 285 -17.09 13.73 -1.70
N ASN A 286 -17.51 14.28 -0.56
CA ASN A 286 -18.59 15.25 -0.51
C ASN A 286 -18.22 16.50 -1.31
N ASN A 287 -19.15 16.99 -2.14
CA ASN A 287 -18.99 18.25 -2.89
C ASN A 287 -17.82 18.30 -3.90
N ILE A 288 -17.26 17.15 -4.31
CA ILE A 288 -16.25 17.08 -5.38
C ILE A 288 -16.92 16.76 -6.72
N ASP A 289 -16.66 17.60 -7.73
CA ASP A 289 -17.23 17.40 -9.06
C ASP A 289 -16.56 16.25 -9.83
N LYS A 290 -17.27 15.74 -10.84
CA LYS A 290 -16.81 14.58 -11.64
C LYS A 290 -15.51 14.84 -12.41
N ASN A 291 -15.25 16.07 -12.84
CA ASN A 291 -14.03 16.39 -13.58
C ASN A 291 -12.82 16.36 -12.65
N THR A 292 -12.96 16.88 -11.43
CA THR A 292 -11.93 16.77 -10.37
C THR A 292 -11.62 15.31 -10.06
N ILE A 293 -12.63 14.46 -9.84
CA ILE A 293 -12.42 13.01 -9.65
C ILE A 293 -11.67 12.38 -10.84
N ARG A 294 -12.02 12.76 -12.08
CA ARG A 294 -11.35 12.25 -13.28
C ARG A 294 -9.88 12.66 -13.35
N LYS A 295 -9.55 13.90 -12.95
CA LYS A 295 -8.16 14.39 -12.89
C LYS A 295 -7.38 13.63 -11.82
N LEU A 296 -7.95 13.45 -10.62
CA LEU A 296 -7.32 12.72 -9.51
C LEU A 296 -6.99 11.27 -9.87
N ARG A 297 -7.84 10.59 -10.65
CA ARG A 297 -7.59 9.20 -11.09
C ARG A 297 -6.40 9.04 -12.05
N LYS A 298 -5.81 10.13 -12.54
CA LYS A 298 -4.63 10.12 -13.40
C LYS A 298 -3.32 10.25 -12.63
N ILE A 299 -3.39 10.47 -11.31
CA ILE A 299 -2.24 10.54 -10.40
C ILE A 299 -1.91 9.14 -9.88
#